data_AF-A0A4Q0NQP2-F1
#
_entry.id   AF-A0A4Q0NQP2-F1
#
_cell.length_a   1.000
_cell.length_b   1.000
_cell.length_c   1.000
_cell.angle_alpha   90.00
_cell.angle_beta   90.00
_cell.angle_gamma   90.00
#
_symmetry.space_group_name_H-M   'P 1'
#
loop_
_entity.id
_entity.type
_entity.pdbx_description
1 polymer ?
#
loop_
_entity_poly.entity_id
_entity_poly.type
_entity_poly.pdbx_seq_one_letter_code
_entity_poly.pdbx_strand_id
1 'polypeptide(L)' 'MATNGISGDNRRNGAIKSRTQVKNPKTGLYVKRNSDSGRFMDVKTSGGKFKGVTDKSK' A
#
# COMPACT_ATOMS: atom_id res chain seq x y z
N MET A 1 -8.57 -9.50 -4.35
CA MET A 1 -7.31 -9.78 -3.64
C MET A 1 -6.18 -9.75 -4.66
N ALA A 2 -4.99 -9.26 -4.29
CA ALA A 2 -3.81 -9.43 -5.14
C ALA A 2 -3.42 -10.91 -5.09
N THR A 3 -3.24 -11.55 -6.24
CA THR A 3 -2.78 -12.94 -6.32
C THR A 3 -1.29 -12.94 -6.61
N ASN A 4 -0.57 -13.94 -6.09
CA ASN A 4 0.71 -14.30 -6.68
C ASN A 4 0.37 -14.95 -8.02
N GLY A 5 0.62 -14.25 -9.12
CA GLY A 5 0.58 -14.88 -10.43
C GLY A 5 1.73 -15.88 -10.60
N ILE A 6 1.95 -16.28 -11.85
CA ILE A 6 2.98 -17.23 -12.30
C ILE A 6 4.30 -16.99 -11.56
N SER A 7 4.81 -18.03 -10.90
CA SER A 7 6.06 -17.99 -10.14
C SER A 7 7.21 -17.65 -11.09
N GLY A 8 7.96 -16.58 -10.81
CA GLY A 8 9.15 -16.18 -11.60
C GLY A 8 9.19 -14.72 -12.07
N ASP A 9 8.06 -14.00 -12.10
CA ASP A 9 8.04 -12.62 -12.63
C ASP A 9 8.44 -11.53 -11.59
N ASN A 10 8.63 -11.89 -10.31
CA ASN A 10 8.94 -10.95 -9.20
C ASN A 10 8.04 -9.69 -9.16
N ARG A 11 6.84 -9.81 -9.73
CA ARG A 11 5.84 -8.75 -9.87
C ARG A 11 4.54 -9.26 -9.25
N ARG A 12 3.86 -8.39 -8.51
CA ARG A 12 2.55 -8.68 -7.92
C ARG A 12 1.48 -8.32 -8.94
N ASN A 13 0.59 -9.27 -9.22
CA ASN A 13 -0.50 -9.08 -10.17
C ASN A 13 -1.75 -8.56 -9.44
N GLY A 14 -2.12 -7.32 -9.77
CA GLY A 14 -3.31 -6.66 -9.24
C GLY A 14 -3.07 -5.81 -7.98
N ALA A 15 -3.96 -4.83 -7.78
CA ALA A 15 -3.95 -3.95 -6.61
C ALA A 15 -4.49 -4.67 -5.37
N ILE A 16 -3.88 -4.39 -4.21
CA ILE A 16 -4.37 -4.87 -2.92
C ILE A 16 -5.63 -4.06 -2.55
N LYS A 17 -6.82 -4.60 -2.85
CA LYS A 17 -8.10 -3.91 -2.56
C LYS A 17 -8.35 -3.68 -1.06
N SER A 18 -7.85 -4.58 -0.20
CA SER A 18 -8.05 -4.54 1.25
C SER A 18 -7.14 -3.54 1.98
N ARG A 19 -6.22 -2.87 1.26
CA ARG A 19 -5.31 -1.88 1.86
C ARG A 19 -5.25 -0.62 1.01
N THR A 20 -5.27 0.50 1.69
CA THR A 20 -5.04 1.82 1.09
C THR A 20 -3.78 2.43 1.68
N GLN A 21 -3.23 3.44 1.02
CA GLN A 21 -2.15 4.25 1.58
C GLN A 21 -2.52 5.73 1.52
N VAL A 22 -1.95 6.48 2.45
CA VAL A 22 -2.07 7.94 2.53
C VAL A 22 -0.70 8.55 2.83
N LYS A 23 -0.43 9.74 2.30
CA LYS A 23 0.78 10.51 2.62
C LYS A 23 0.58 11.25 3.94
N ASN A 24 1.47 11.03 4.90
CA ASN A 24 1.52 11.84 6.11
C ASN A 24 2.23 13.17 5.79
N PRO A 25 1.56 14.33 5.90
CA PRO A 25 2.18 15.62 5.57
C PRO A 25 3.27 16.04 6.57
N LYS A 26 3.23 15.54 7.81
CA LYS A 26 4.22 15.90 8.85
C LYS A 26 5.56 15.21 8.61
N THR A 27 5.55 13.98 8.14
CA THR A 27 6.77 13.18 7.93
C THR A 27 7.12 13.00 6.46
N GLY A 28 6.20 13.33 5.55
CA GLY A 28 6.34 13.08 4.11
C GLY A 28 6.22 11.60 3.70
N LEU A 29 6.07 10.68 4.67
CA LEU A 29 6.06 9.24 4.44
C LEU A 29 4.66 8.71 4.13
N TYR A 30 4.59 7.61 3.38
CA TYR A 30 3.34 6.91 3.12
C TYR A 30 3.01 5.94 4.25
N VAL A 31 1.75 5.89 4.65
CA VAL A 31 1.23 5.02 5.71
C VAL A 31 0.20 4.08 5.11
N LYS A 32 0.32 2.77 5.38
CA LYS A 32 -0.70 1.77 5.05
C LYS A 32 -1.87 1.89 6.03
N ARG A 33 -3.07 1.96 5.48
CA ARG A 33 -4.34 1.93 6.18
C ARG A 33 -5.13 0.68 5.77
N ASN A 34 -5.67 -0.03 6.75
CA ASN A 34 -6.61 -1.11 6.50
C ASN A 34 -7.91 -0.51 5.94
N SER A 35 -8.40 -1.01 4.81
CA SER A 35 -9.58 -0.44 4.14
C SER A 35 -10.88 -0.68 4.91
N ASP A 36 -10.97 -1.75 5.71
CA ASP A 36 -12.19 -2.18 6.39
C ASP A 36 -12.32 -1.56 7.78
N SER A 37 -11.24 -1.57 8.56
CA SER A 37 -11.19 -1.03 9.93
C SER A 37 -10.70 0.41 10.01
N GLY A 38 -10.09 0.94 8.94
CA GLY A 38 -9.51 2.27 8.92
C GLY A 38 -8.24 2.44 9.76
N ARG A 39 -7.74 1.37 10.41
CA ARG A 39 -6.54 1.42 11.26
C ARG A 39 -5.27 1.64 10.45
N PHE A 40 -4.37 2.48 10.96
CA PHE A 40 -3.01 2.59 10.44
C PHE A 40 -2.21 1.35 10.83
N MET A 41 -1.51 0.77 9.87
CA MET A 41 -0.81 -0.50 10.06
C MET A 41 0.70 -0.34 10.07
N ASP A 42 1.24 0.44 9.14
CA ASP A 42 2.69 0.45 8.90
C ASP A 42 3.09 1.71 8.10
N VAL A 43 4.30 2.19 8.34
CA VAL A 43 4.87 3.41 7.75
C VAL A 43 6.03 3.04 6.84
N LYS A 44 6.04 3.58 5.62
CA LYS A 44 7.12 3.32 4.67
C LYS A 44 8.34 4.18 4.98
N THR A 45 9.28 3.62 5.74
CA THR A 45 10.55 4.28 6.09
C THR A 45 11.53 4.38 4.93
N SER A 46 11.45 3.48 3.95
CA SER A 46 12.31 3.49 2.76
C SER A 46 12.03 4.65 1.78
N GLY A 47 11.10 5.54 2.09
CA GLY A 47 10.62 6.57 1.18
C GLY A 47 9.69 6.06 0.07
N GLY A 48 8.90 6.98 -0.49
CA GLY A 48 7.98 6.71 -1.60
C GLY A 48 6.75 5.89 -1.22
N LYS A 49 5.96 5.50 -2.24
CA LYS A 49 4.69 4.76 -2.11
C LYS A 49 4.92 3.27 -1.90
N PHE A 50 4.01 2.61 -1.19
CA PHE A 50 3.96 1.14 -1.17
C PHE A 50 3.60 0.60 -2.55
N LYS A 51 4.42 -0.32 -3.07
CA LYS A 51 4.18 -1.00 -4.35
C LYS A 51 2.86 -1.77 -4.29
N GLY A 52 1.95 -1.50 -5.24
CA GLY A 52 0.69 -2.24 -5.38
C GLY A 52 -0.39 -1.92 -4.34
N VAL A 53 -0.22 -0.85 -3.54
CA VAL A 53 -1.25 -0.36 -2.60
C VAL A 53 -1.94 0.86 -3.20
N THR A 54 -3.27 0.87 -3.20
CA THR A 54 -4.06 1.99 -3.75
C THR A 54 -3.85 3.24 -2.92
N ASP A 55 -3.50 4.34 -3.59
CA ASP A 55 -3.35 5.64 -2.96
C ASP A 55 -4.72 6.33 -2.80
N LYS A 56 -5.06 6.69 -1.56
CA LYS A 56 -6.29 7.41 -1.19
C LYS A 56 -6.01 8.87 -0.84
N SER A 57 -4.79 9.38 -1.00
CA SER A 57 -4.48 10.79 -0.71
C SER A 57 -4.85 11.75 -1.85
N LYS A 58 -5.74 11.34 -2.77
CA LYS A 58 -6.29 12.21 -3.82
C LYS A 58 -7.65 12.72 -3.39
#